data_AF-A0A726Y0V7-F1
#
_entry.id   AF-A0A726Y0V7-F1
#
_cell.length_a   1.000
_cell.length_b   1.000
_cell.length_c   1.000
_cell.angle_alpha   90.00
_cell.angle_beta   90.00
_cell.angle_gamma   90.00
#
_symmetry.space_group_name_H-M   'P 1'
#
loop_
_entity.id
_entity.type
_entity.pdbx_description
1 polymer ?
#
loop_
_entity_poly.entity_id
_entity_poly.type
_entity_poly.pdbx_seq_one_letter_code
_entity_poly.pdbx_strand_id
1 'polypeptide(L)'
;MSAAAAQPLRSNLFMDNYFDDPLIEPAIEWVVINQKVSISGIQRNFRIGYNRAGQLVELMENIGLVSPQGFDGNRTVLCAELEIGLSLFRQYKDAVDEEPDMTNVILFPGKK
;
A
#
# COMPACT_ATOMS: atom_id res chain seq x y z
N MET A 1 20.19 2.39 31.56
CA MET A 1 18.88 2.04 30.99
C MET A 1 18.04 3.30 30.97
N SER A 2 17.81 3.91 29.81
CA SER A 2 16.72 4.88 29.66
C SER A 2 16.37 5.03 28.17
N ALA A 3 15.10 4.73 27.90
CA ALA A 3 14.31 4.89 26.69
C ALA A 3 15.05 5.21 25.39
N ALA A 4 15.14 4.22 24.50
CA ALA A 4 15.29 4.46 23.07
C ALA A 4 14.08 5.28 22.61
N ALA A 5 14.34 6.51 22.18
CA ALA A 5 13.36 7.37 21.54
C ALA A 5 12.87 6.69 20.26
N ALA A 6 11.73 6.01 20.34
CA ALA A 6 11.02 5.48 19.18
C ALA A 6 10.68 6.66 18.27
N GLN A 7 11.10 6.58 17.00
CA GLN A 7 10.83 7.61 16.01
C GLN A 7 9.33 7.93 15.88
N PRO A 8 8.99 9.18 15.52
CA PRO A 8 7.68 9.79 15.76
C PRO A 8 6.62 9.34 14.76
N LEU A 9 5.37 9.35 15.24
CA LEU A 9 4.10 9.61 14.51
C LEU A 9 4.26 9.74 12.97
N ARG A 10 4.13 8.63 12.24
CA ARG A 10 3.66 8.72 10.84
C ARG A 10 2.20 9.18 10.91
N SER A 11 1.99 10.48 10.91
CA SER A 11 0.68 11.10 11.05
C SER A 11 -0.29 10.58 10.00
N ASN A 12 -1.47 10.13 10.44
CA ASN A 12 -2.58 9.67 9.61
C ASN A 12 -2.99 10.68 8.51
N LEU A 13 -2.69 11.97 8.67
CA LEU A 13 -2.91 13.02 7.66
C LEU A 13 -2.25 12.81 6.27
N PHE A 14 -1.23 11.94 6.15
CA PHE A 14 -0.62 11.70 4.84
C PHE A 14 -1.37 10.63 4.03
N MET A 15 -2.04 9.67 4.66
CA MET A 15 -2.65 8.53 3.96
C MET A 15 -3.97 8.87 3.28
N ASP A 16 -4.75 9.79 3.85
CA ASP A 16 -6.06 10.23 3.31
C ASP A 16 -5.94 10.71 1.86
N ASN A 17 -4.88 11.47 1.56
CA ASN A 17 -4.61 11.97 0.21
C ASN A 17 -4.30 10.86 -0.82
N TYR A 18 -3.96 9.65 -0.37
CA TYR A 18 -3.62 8.53 -1.28
C TYR A 18 -4.82 7.63 -1.57
N PHE A 19 -5.79 7.52 -0.66
CA PHE A 19 -7.06 6.82 -0.93
C PHE A 19 -7.92 7.51 -1.98
N ASP A 20 -7.76 8.82 -2.08
CA ASP A 20 -8.42 9.66 -3.07
C ASP A 20 -7.53 9.93 -4.29
N ASP A 21 -6.35 9.30 -4.37
CA ASP A 21 -5.52 9.38 -5.55
C ASP A 21 -6.25 8.71 -6.73
N PRO A 22 -6.56 9.43 -7.82
CA PRO A 22 -7.32 8.88 -8.95
C PRO A 22 -6.60 7.73 -9.67
N LEU A 23 -5.31 7.52 -9.39
CA LEU A 23 -4.51 6.45 -9.97
C LEU A 23 -4.47 5.18 -9.11
N ILE A 24 -5.02 5.16 -7.89
CA ILE A 24 -4.92 3.97 -7.04
C ILE A 24 -5.61 2.75 -7.65
N GLU A 25 -6.89 2.88 -8.06
CA GLU A 25 -7.61 1.76 -8.69
C GLU A 25 -6.98 1.34 -10.03
N PRO A 26 -6.65 2.25 -10.97
CA PRO A 26 -5.92 1.90 -12.18
C PRO A 26 -4.56 1.22 -11.92
N ALA A 27 -3.84 1.64 -10.87
CA ALA A 27 -2.56 1.05 -10.51
C ALA A 27 -2.73 -0.36 -9.93
N ILE A 28 -3.76 -0.60 -9.10
CA ILE A 28 -4.13 -1.93 -8.61
C ILE A 28 -4.43 -2.83 -9.79
N GLU A 29 -5.27 -2.36 -10.73
CA GLU A 29 -5.60 -3.10 -11.93
C GLU A 29 -4.36 -3.49 -12.73
N TRP A 30 -3.48 -2.53 -13.00
CA TRP A 30 -2.25 -2.78 -13.72
C TRP A 30 -1.36 -3.81 -13.00
N VAL A 31 -1.21 -3.70 -11.68
CA VAL A 31 -0.39 -4.62 -10.88
C VAL A 31 -0.96 -6.04 -10.92
N VAL A 32 -2.27 -6.20 -10.73
CA VAL A 32 -2.93 -7.51 -10.76
C VAL A 32 -2.88 -8.14 -12.14
N ILE A 33 -3.09 -7.37 -13.22
CA ILE A 33 -3.01 -7.91 -14.58
C ILE A 33 -1.58 -8.34 -14.94
N ASN A 34 -0.58 -7.52 -14.58
CA ASN A 34 0.82 -7.78 -14.96
C ASN A 34 1.53 -8.73 -14.01
N GLN A 35 0.94 -9.03 -12.85
CA GLN A 35 1.51 -9.85 -11.77
C GLN A 35 2.93 -9.43 -11.38
N LYS A 36 3.21 -8.13 -11.51
CA LYS A 36 4.51 -7.50 -11.26
C LYS A 36 4.28 -6.15 -10.62
N VAL A 37 5.07 -5.83 -9.60
CA VAL A 37 5.01 -4.56 -8.92
C VAL A 37 6.41 -4.02 -8.64
N SER A 38 6.65 -2.80 -9.12
CA SER A 38 7.85 -2.03 -8.78
C SER A 38 7.53 -0.54 -8.92
N ILE A 39 8.18 0.28 -8.08
CA ILE A 39 8.00 1.74 -8.10
C ILE A 39 8.29 2.29 -9.50
N SER A 40 9.40 1.87 -10.10
CA SER A 40 9.80 2.29 -11.46
C SER A 40 8.88 1.77 -12.57
N GLY A 41 8.17 0.67 -12.35
CA GLY A 41 7.10 0.20 -13.23
C GLY A 41 5.92 1.16 -13.22
N ILE A 42 5.40 1.44 -12.03
CA ILE A 42 4.28 2.38 -11.82
C ILE A 42 4.62 3.78 -12.37
N GLN A 43 5.82 4.30 -12.10
CA GLN A 43 6.28 5.59 -12.63
C GLN A 43 6.16 5.69 -14.15
N ARG A 44 6.63 4.67 -14.87
CA ARG A 44 6.70 4.70 -16.34
C ARG A 44 5.32 4.53 -16.97
N ASN A 45 4.49 3.66 -16.40
CA ASN A 45 3.16 3.37 -16.96
C ASN A 45 2.17 4.50 -16.74
N PHE A 46 2.22 5.13 -15.55
CA PHE A 46 1.28 6.20 -15.18
C PHE A 46 1.88 7.61 -15.32
N ARG A 47 3.16 7.72 -15.72
CA ARG A 47 3.89 8.97 -15.92
C ARG A 47 3.86 9.88 -14.68
N ILE A 48 4.13 9.29 -13.52
CA ILE A 48 4.16 9.98 -12.22
C ILE A 48 5.56 9.97 -11.61
N GLY A 49 5.80 10.90 -10.67
CA GLY A 49 7.05 10.98 -9.92
C GLY A 49 7.29 9.78 -9.00
N TYR A 50 8.56 9.57 -8.62
CA TYR A 50 9.00 8.42 -7.80
C TYR A 50 8.24 8.33 -6.47
N ASN A 51 8.10 9.47 -5.77
CA ASN A 51 7.45 9.50 -4.45
C ASN A 51 5.99 9.06 -4.53
N ARG A 52 5.24 9.57 -5.51
CA ARG A 52 3.83 9.19 -5.73
C ARG A 52 3.70 7.71 -6.07
N ALA A 53 4.55 7.20 -6.96
CA ALA A 53 4.58 5.77 -7.27
C ALA A 53 4.93 4.92 -6.03
N GLY A 54 5.86 5.38 -5.19
CA GLY A 54 6.22 4.73 -3.93
C GLY A 54 5.05 4.67 -2.96
N GLN A 55 4.29 5.76 -2.84
CA GLN A 55 3.09 5.86 -2.00
C GLN A 55 1.99 4.91 -2.46
N LEU A 56 1.73 4.82 -3.77
CA LEU A 56 0.77 3.85 -4.31
C LEU A 56 1.18 2.40 -3.98
N VAL A 57 2.47 2.08 -4.10
CA VAL A 57 2.99 0.74 -3.78
C VAL A 57 2.93 0.45 -2.27
N GLU A 58 3.23 1.44 -1.42
CA GLU A 58 3.10 1.32 0.05
C GLU A 58 1.65 1.11 0.46
N LEU A 59 0.70 1.81 -0.16
CA LEU A 59 -0.73 1.61 0.07
C LEU A 59 -1.16 0.19 -0.33
N MET A 60 -0.72 -0.30 -1.50
CA MET A 60 -0.97 -1.70 -1.91
C MET A 60 -0.37 -2.73 -0.96
N GLU A 61 0.77 -2.45 -0.35
CA GLU A 61 1.35 -3.29 0.71
C GLU A 61 0.45 -3.31 1.95
N ASN A 62 -0.01 -2.14 2.40
CA ASN A 62 -0.86 -2.03 3.59
C ASN A 62 -2.23 -2.71 3.41
N ILE A 63 -2.81 -2.65 2.21
CA ILE A 63 -4.05 -3.36 1.87
C ILE A 63 -3.85 -4.88 1.85
N GLY A 64 -2.61 -5.36 1.66
CA GLY A 64 -2.29 -6.78 1.48
C GLY A 64 -2.38 -7.26 0.03
N LEU A 65 -2.35 -6.36 -0.96
CA LEU A 65 -2.30 -6.69 -2.39
C LEU A 65 -0.90 -7.08 -2.84
N VAL A 66 0.11 -6.53 -2.17
CA VAL A 66 1.53 -6.65 -2.52
C VAL A 66 2.31 -7.05 -1.28
N SER A 67 3.30 -7.92 -1.45
CA SER A 67 4.18 -8.31 -0.37
C SER A 67 5.02 -7.13 0.14
N PRO A 68 5.52 -7.21 1.39
CA PRO A 68 6.63 -6.40 1.81
C PRO A 68 7.82 -6.51 0.84
N GLN A 69 8.70 -5.52 0.87
CA GLN A 69 9.92 -5.56 0.08
C GLN A 69 10.79 -6.74 0.55
N GLY A 70 11.13 -7.63 -0.37
CA GLY A 70 12.05 -8.73 -0.16
C GLY A 70 13.51 -8.24 -0.02
N PHE A 71 14.38 -9.15 0.42
CA PHE A 71 15.82 -8.86 0.57
C PHE A 71 16.52 -8.48 -0.75
N ASP A 72 15.98 -8.90 -1.87
CA ASP A 72 16.42 -8.56 -3.23
C ASP A 72 15.85 -7.22 -3.73
N GLY A 73 15.07 -6.52 -2.89
CA GLY A 73 14.40 -5.28 -3.22
C GLY A 73 13.10 -5.44 -4.00
N ASN A 74 12.71 -6.67 -4.35
CA ASN A 74 11.52 -6.96 -5.14
C ASN A 74 10.28 -7.14 -4.25
N ARG A 75 9.12 -7.03 -4.90
CA ARG A 75 7.81 -7.26 -4.27
C ARG A 75 7.02 -8.22 -5.14
N THR A 76 6.17 -9.03 -4.49
CA THR A 76 5.32 -10.01 -5.16
C THR A 76 3.87 -9.58 -5.06
N VAL A 77 3.10 -9.80 -6.11
CA VAL A 77 1.65 -9.56 -6.10
C VAL A 77 0.97 -10.75 -5.40
N LEU A 78 0.19 -10.48 -4.37
CA LEU A 78 -0.48 -11.50 -3.56
C LEU A 78 -1.89 -11.82 -4.07
N CYS A 79 -2.43 -10.98 -4.93
CA CYS A 79 -3.77 -11.12 -5.50
C CYS A 79 -3.73 -11.55 -6.97
N ALA A 80 -4.41 -12.64 -7.31
CA ALA A 80 -4.49 -13.16 -8.67
C ALA A 80 -5.69 -12.59 -9.47
N GLU A 81 -6.73 -12.11 -8.78
CA GLU A 81 -7.99 -11.69 -9.37
C GLU A 81 -8.28 -10.21 -9.09
N LEU A 82 -8.69 -9.46 -10.11
CA LEU A 82 -8.89 -8.02 -10.02
C LEU A 82 -10.03 -7.65 -9.07
N GLU A 83 -11.13 -8.39 -9.13
CA GLU A 83 -12.30 -8.16 -8.29
C GLU A 83 -11.94 -8.26 -6.80
N ILE A 84 -11.16 -9.29 -6.43
CA ILE A 84 -10.64 -9.45 -5.08
C ILE A 84 -9.78 -8.26 -4.70
N GLY A 85 -8.87 -7.82 -5.58
CA GLY A 85 -7.96 -6.73 -5.28
C GLY A 85 -8.68 -5.39 -5.01
N LEU A 86 -9.69 -5.07 -5.82
CA LEU A 86 -10.51 -3.87 -5.63
C LEU A 86 -11.41 -3.98 -4.40
N SER A 87 -11.92 -5.18 -4.09
CA SER A 87 -12.71 -5.40 -2.87
C SER A 87 -11.89 -5.18 -1.60
N LEU A 88 -10.64 -5.66 -1.57
CA LEU A 88 -9.72 -5.45 -0.44
C LEU A 88 -9.41 -3.96 -0.27
N PHE A 89 -9.16 -3.24 -1.36
CA PHE A 89 -8.93 -1.79 -1.30
C PHE A 89 -10.13 -1.05 -0.71
N ARG A 90 -11.35 -1.35 -1.17
CA ARG A 90 -12.57 -0.69 -0.67
C ARG A 90 -12.81 -0.98 0.80
N GLN A 91 -12.70 -2.24 1.22
CA GLN A 91 -12.82 -2.62 2.63
C GLN A 91 -11.77 -1.91 3.50
N TYR A 92 -10.53 -1.83 3.01
CA TYR A 92 -9.45 -1.15 3.72
C TYR A 92 -9.71 0.37 3.81
N LYS A 93 -10.24 0.99 2.75
CA LYS A 93 -10.65 2.41 2.75
C LYS A 93 -11.77 2.67 3.77
N ASP A 94 -12.85 1.89 3.68
CA ASP A 94 -14.02 2.03 4.56
C ASP A 94 -13.62 1.87 6.04
N ALA A 95 -12.73 0.91 6.35
CA ALA A 95 -12.24 0.69 7.72
C ALA A 95 -11.39 1.85 8.25
N VAL A 96 -10.60 2.51 7.39
CA VAL A 96 -9.80 3.68 7.76
C VAL A 96 -10.67 4.92 7.99
N ASP A 97 -11.75 5.08 7.22
CA ASP A 97 -12.70 6.18 7.37
C ASP A 97 -13.52 6.08 8.68
N GLU A 98 -13.78 4.87 9.19
CA GLU A 98 -14.58 4.64 10.40
C GLU A 98 -13.79 4.76 11.72
N GLU A 99 -12.53 4.29 11.76
CA GLU A 99 -11.70 4.21 12.98
C GLU A 99 -10.31 4.84 12.75
N PRO A 100 -10.19 6.19 12.76
CA PRO A 100 -8.96 6.89 12.38
C PRO A 100 -7.77 6.67 13.32
N ASP A 101 -7.98 6.04 14.49
CA ASP A 101 -6.95 5.79 15.50
C ASP A 101 -6.37 4.35 15.46
N MET A 102 -6.85 3.45 14.59
CA MET A 102 -6.57 1.99 14.68
C MET A 102 -5.59 1.40 13.64
N THR A 103 -4.82 2.21 12.92
CA THR A 103 -3.89 1.75 11.85
C THR A 103 -2.74 0.84 12.33
N ASN A 104 -2.61 0.57 13.64
CA ASN A 104 -1.62 -0.36 14.20
C ASN A 104 -2.12 -1.80 14.40
N VAL A 105 -3.38 -2.15 14.08
CA VAL A 105 -3.96 -3.46 14.48
C VAL A 105 -4.38 -4.37 13.30
N ILE A 106 -4.48 -3.87 12.07
CA ILE A 106 -5.13 -4.65 11.00
C ILE A 106 -4.11 -5.07 9.91
N LEU A 107 -3.97 -6.41 9.76
CA LEU A 107 -3.39 -7.16 8.63
C LEU A 107 -1.86 -7.45 8.56
N PHE A 108 -1.22 -7.83 9.66
CA PHE A 108 -0.03 -8.70 9.59
C PHE A 108 -0.17 -9.92 10.52
N PRO A 109 -0.60 -11.10 10.03
CA PRO A 109 -0.24 -12.35 10.70
C PRO A 109 1.25 -12.60 10.45
N GLY A 110 2.11 -12.08 11.32
CA GLY A 110 3.53 -12.43 11.38
C GLY A 110 4.49 -11.32 10.98
N LYS A 111 4.66 -10.32 11.85
CA LYS A 111 6.00 -9.74 12.02
C LYS A 111 6.79 -10.68 12.95
N LYS A 112 7.75 -11.41 12.38
CA LYS A 112 8.92 -11.91 13.11
C LYS A 112 10.13 -11.09 12.69
#